data_AF-A0A6L5FVK0-F1
#
_entry.id   AF-A0A6L5FVK0-F1
#
_cell.length_a   1.000
_cell.length_b   1.000
_cell.length_c   1.000
_cell.angle_alpha   90.00
_cell.angle_beta   90.00
_cell.angle_gamma   90.00
#
_symmetry.space_group_name_H-M   'P 1'
#
loop_
_entity.id
_entity.type
_entity.pdbx_description
1 polymer ?
#
loop_
_entity_poly.entity_id
_entity_poly.type
_entity_poly.pdbx_seq_one_letter_code
_entity_poly.pdbx_strand_id
1 'polypeptide(L)'
;MVDITATRRLEVAALQTIPLRGARQARGIGLRELERRTGLDRGHLSKIERGLVTPSLPTLRRIAGALGLKEMSRLLEPYGKDRDDAA
;
A
#
# COMPACT_ATOMS: atom_id res chain seq x y z
N MET A 1 30.60 -1.92 25.42
CA MET A 1 30.94 -2.83 24.31
C MET A 1 29.69 -3.65 24.02
N VAL A 2 28.89 -3.25 23.03
CA VAL A 2 27.65 -3.93 22.66
C VAL A 2 27.98 -4.97 21.61
N ASP A 3 27.64 -6.23 21.90
CA ASP A 3 27.94 -7.40 21.08
C ASP A 3 27.10 -7.38 19.79
N ILE A 4 27.77 -7.15 18.66
CA ILE A 4 27.21 -7.05 17.31
C ILE A 4 26.91 -8.41 16.66
N THR A 5 27.10 -9.53 17.37
CA THR A 5 27.02 -10.87 16.80
C THR A 5 25.62 -11.52 16.92
N ALA A 6 24.70 -10.92 17.68
CA ALA A 6 23.43 -11.57 18.07
C ALA A 6 22.17 -11.20 17.26
N THR A 7 22.21 -10.28 16.29
CA THR A 7 20.99 -9.81 15.59
C THR A 7 20.82 -10.36 14.17
N ARG A 8 21.66 -11.30 13.73
CA ARG A 8 21.67 -11.73 12.32
C ARG A 8 20.86 -12.99 12.02
N ARG A 9 19.60 -13.07 12.47
CA ARG A 9 18.77 -14.27 12.23
C ARG A 9 17.30 -14.11 11.83
N LEU A 10 16.79 -12.93 11.44
CA LEU A 10 15.36 -12.82 11.11
C LEU A 10 14.94 -12.23 9.75
N GLU A 11 15.79 -11.61 8.93
CA GLU A 11 15.22 -10.67 7.92
C GLU A 11 15.18 -11.11 6.44
N VAL A 12 15.62 -12.33 6.08
CA VAL A 12 15.69 -12.71 4.65
C VAL A 12 14.38 -13.32 4.11
N ALA A 13 13.41 -13.66 4.97
CA ALA A 13 12.10 -14.16 4.53
C ALA A 13 11.14 -13.05 4.03
N ALA A 14 11.47 -11.78 4.23
CA ALA A 14 10.63 -10.64 3.85
C ALA A 14 10.82 -10.18 2.38
N LEU A 15 11.68 -10.84 1.62
CA LEU A 15 11.85 -10.56 0.20
C LEU A 15 10.61 -11.09 -0.55
N GLN A 16 9.88 -10.16 -1.17
CA GLN A 16 8.83 -10.33 -2.19
C GLN A 16 7.35 -10.27 -1.77
N THR A 17 6.99 -9.45 -0.78
CA THR A 17 5.62 -8.91 -0.75
C THR A 17 5.65 -7.45 -1.19
N ILE A 18 4.97 -7.12 -2.29
CA ILE A 18 4.80 -5.72 -2.72
C ILE A 18 4.25 -4.93 -1.53
N PRO A 19 4.83 -3.78 -1.16
CA PRO A 19 4.55 -3.11 0.12
C PRO A 19 3.06 -2.92 0.41
N LEU A 20 2.28 -2.65 -0.64
CA LEU A 20 0.82 -2.51 -0.54
C LEU A 20 0.12 -3.80 -0.07
N ARG A 21 0.44 -4.95 -0.67
CA ARG A 21 -0.17 -6.24 -0.32
C ARG A 21 0.13 -6.59 1.14
N GLY A 22 1.38 -6.38 1.57
CA GLY A 22 1.79 -6.61 2.96
C GLY A 22 1.02 -5.71 3.93
N ALA A 23 0.91 -4.42 3.62
CA ALA A 23 0.14 -3.47 4.42
C ALA A 23 -1.36 -3.84 4.50
N ARG A 24 -1.96 -4.31 3.39
CA ARG A 24 -3.34 -4.80 3.38
C ARG A 24 -3.51 -6.05 4.24
N GLN A 25 -2.63 -7.03 4.09
CA GLN A 25 -2.69 -8.30 4.83
C GLN A 25 -2.47 -8.11 6.34
N ALA A 26 -1.59 -7.20 6.73
CA ALA A 26 -1.38 -6.83 8.14
C ALA A 26 -2.64 -6.27 8.82
N ARG A 27 -3.66 -5.86 8.05
CA ARG A 27 -4.97 -5.40 8.54
C ARG A 27 -6.06 -6.48 8.48
N GLY A 28 -5.72 -7.68 8.05
CA GLY A 28 -6.67 -8.79 7.95
C GLY A 28 -7.78 -8.58 6.90
N ILE A 29 -7.60 -7.67 5.93
CA ILE A 29 -8.64 -7.37 4.93
C ILE A 29 -8.30 -7.96 3.55
N GLY A 30 -9.33 -8.44 2.86
CA GLY A 30 -9.24 -8.88 1.46
C GLY A 30 -9.30 -7.72 0.46
N LEU A 31 -9.05 -8.00 -0.83
CA LEU A 31 -9.15 -7.00 -1.90
C LEU A 31 -10.57 -6.41 -2.04
N ARG A 32 -11.63 -7.20 -1.82
CA ARG A 32 -13.04 -6.71 -1.85
C ARG A 32 -13.31 -5.66 -0.77
N GLU A 33 -12.76 -5.86 0.43
CA GLU A 33 -12.91 -4.90 1.51
C GLU A 33 -12.06 -3.65 1.25
N LEU A 34 -10.86 -3.80 0.66
CA LEU A 34 -10.07 -2.64 0.24
C LEU A 34 -10.78 -1.84 -0.87
N GLU A 35 -11.38 -2.51 -1.85
CA GLU A 35 -12.24 -1.91 -2.86
C GLU A 35 -13.38 -1.11 -2.23
N ARG A 36 -14.14 -1.70 -1.30
CA ARG A 36 -15.21 -0.99 -0.58
C ARG A 36 -14.72 0.27 0.15
N ARG A 37 -13.53 0.23 0.76
CA ARG A 37 -12.95 1.38 1.50
C ARG A 37 -12.37 2.45 0.59
N THR A 38 -11.80 2.06 -0.55
CA THR A 38 -11.12 2.98 -1.47
C THR A 38 -12.05 3.52 -2.54
N GLY A 39 -13.06 2.76 -2.94
CA GLY A 39 -13.84 2.97 -4.17
C GLY A 39 -13.07 2.65 -5.45
N LEU A 40 -11.99 1.89 -5.37
CA LEU A 40 -11.20 1.42 -6.53
C LEU A 40 -11.56 -0.04 -6.83
N ASP A 41 -11.80 -0.36 -8.10
CA ASP A 41 -12.14 -1.73 -8.51
C ASP A 41 -11.07 -2.75 -8.08
N ARG A 42 -11.53 -3.93 -7.64
CA ARG A 42 -10.68 -5.04 -7.19
C ARG A 42 -9.58 -5.42 -8.18
N GLY A 43 -9.88 -5.39 -9.48
CA GLY A 43 -8.94 -5.69 -10.56
C GLY A 43 -7.82 -4.66 -10.64
N HIS A 44 -8.15 -3.37 -10.50
CA HIS A 44 -7.15 -2.30 -10.42
C HIS A 44 -6.26 -2.47 -9.19
N LEU A 45 -6.84 -2.67 -8.01
CA LEU A 45 -6.07 -2.94 -6.78
C LEU A 45 -5.14 -4.15 -6.91
N SER A 46 -5.60 -5.22 -7.56
CA SER A 46 -4.78 -6.41 -7.85
C SER A 46 -3.62 -6.13 -8.80
N LYS A 47 -3.81 -5.27 -9.82
CA LYS A 47 -2.72 -4.85 -10.72
C LYS A 47 -1.67 -4.03 -9.95
N ILE A 48 -2.11 -3.11 -9.09
CA ILE A 48 -1.20 -2.31 -8.23
C ILE A 48 -0.41 -3.24 -7.29
N GLU A 49 -1.09 -4.16 -6.60
CA GLU A 49 -0.43 -5.12 -5.68
C GLU A 49 0.52 -6.11 -6.36
N ARG A 50 0.49 -6.21 -7.69
CA ARG A 50 1.41 -7.02 -8.50
C ARG A 50 2.42 -6.17 -9.28
N GLY A 51 2.41 -4.85 -9.11
CA GLY A 51 3.31 -3.93 -9.79
C GLY A 51 3.05 -3.78 -11.29
N LEU A 52 1.86 -4.18 -11.77
CA LEU A 52 1.50 -4.07 -13.18
C LEU A 52 1.02 -2.67 -13.58
N VAL A 53 0.61 -1.87 -12.60
CA VAL A 53 0.18 -0.48 -12.78
C VAL A 53 0.77 0.35 -11.65
N THR A 54 1.28 1.53 -12.01
CA THR A 54 1.71 2.53 -11.03
C THR A 54 0.49 3.37 -10.62
N PRO A 55 0.12 3.40 -9.34
CA PRO A 55 -1.00 4.21 -8.89
C PRO A 55 -0.66 5.71 -9.01
N SER A 56 -1.64 6.53 -9.41
CA SER A 56 -1.52 7.97 -9.28
C SER A 56 -1.44 8.42 -7.81
N LEU A 57 -1.09 9.67 -7.57
CA LEU A 57 -1.06 10.25 -6.22
C LEU A 57 -2.45 10.27 -5.56
N PRO A 58 -3.55 10.66 -6.24
CA PRO A 58 -4.90 10.50 -5.70
C PRO A 58 -5.24 9.04 -5.33
N THR A 59 -4.89 8.09 -6.21
CA THR A 59 -5.12 6.65 -5.97
C THR A 59 -4.33 6.17 -4.75
N LEU A 60 -3.04 6.52 -4.66
CA LEU A 60 -2.18 6.17 -3.52
C LEU A 60 -2.70 6.79 -2.21
N ARG A 61 -3.20 8.03 -2.24
CA ARG A 61 -3.82 8.70 -1.09
C ARG A 61 -5.06 7.98 -0.58
N ARG A 62 -5.95 7.57 -1.50
CA ARG A 62 -7.17 6.78 -1.17
C ARG A 62 -6.79 5.45 -0.52
N ILE A 63 -5.80 4.76 -1.08
CA ILE A 63 -5.29 3.49 -0.54
C ILE A 63 -4.69 3.71 0.85
N ALA A 64 -3.85 4.72 1.04
CA ALA A 64 -3.27 5.05 2.34
C ALA A 64 -4.35 5.33 3.39
N GLY A 65 -5.38 6.10 3.03
CA GLY A 65 -6.53 6.39 3.89
C GLY A 65 -7.33 5.14 4.26
N ALA A 66 -7.62 4.26 3.30
CA ALA A 66 -8.34 3.00 3.52
C ALA A 66 -7.58 2.00 4.40
N LEU A 67 -6.25 2.07 4.35
CA LEU A 67 -5.35 1.36 5.25
C LEU A 67 -5.10 2.14 6.56
N GLY A 68 -5.73 3.29 6.81
CA GLY A 68 -5.50 4.03 8.06
C GLY A 68 -4.04 4.50 8.24
N LEU A 69 -3.28 4.61 7.16
CA LEU A 69 -1.95 5.23 7.13
C LEU A 69 -2.15 6.76 7.08
N LYS A 70 -2.67 7.33 8.18
CA LYS A 70 -3.15 8.71 8.23
C LYS A 70 -2.07 9.74 7.88
N GLU A 71 -0.86 9.58 8.42
CA GLU A 71 0.26 10.48 8.13
C GLU A 71 0.65 10.46 6.64
N MET A 72 0.70 9.27 6.04
CA MET A 72 0.98 9.13 4.60
C MET A 72 -0.14 9.76 3.77
N SER A 73 -1.40 9.51 4.10
CA SER A 73 -2.55 10.08 3.39
C SER A 73 -2.52 11.62 3.44
N ARG A 74 -2.21 12.20 4.61
CA ARG A 74 -2.07 13.65 4.80
C ARG A 74 -0.89 14.23 4.02
N LEU A 75 0.25 13.55 4.03
CA LEU A 75 1.44 13.97 3.27
C LEU A 75 1.15 14.07 1.76
N LEU A 76 0.29 13.20 1.25
CA LEU A 76 -0.07 13.15 -0.17
C LEU A 76 -1.12 14.19 -0.60
N GLU A 77 -1.80 14.83 0.36
CA GLU A 77 -2.88 15.80 0.10
C GLU A 77 -2.49 16.94 -0.85
N PRO A 78 -1.31 17.60 -0.72
CA PRO A 78 -0.94 18.71 -1.59
C PRO A 78 -0.63 18.29 -3.04
N TYR A 79 -0.35 17.01 -3.28
CA TYR A 79 0.14 16.52 -4.57
C TYR A 79 -0.96 15.88 -5.43
N GLY A 80 -2.17 15.73 -4.90
CA GLY A 80 -3.32 15.20 -5.63
C GLY A 80 -4.18 16.31 -6.21
N LYS A 81 -3.78 16.91 -7.34
CA LYS A 81 -4.72 17.63 -8.21
C LYS A 81 -5.23 16.67 -9.28
N ASP A 82 -6.55 16.61 -9.42
CA ASP A 82 -7.26 15.62 -10.23
C ASP A 82 -6.78 15.63 -11.70
N ARG A 83 -6.10 14.54 -12.08
CA ARG A 83 -6.25 13.96 -13.40
C ARG A 83 -7.00 12.65 -13.17
N ASP A 84 -8.21 12.58 -13.72
CA ASP A 84 -9.04 11.38 -13.67
C ASP A 84 -8.26 10.20 -14.25
N ASP A 85 -7.97 9.19 -13.42
CA ASP A 85 -7.45 7.89 -13.86
C ASP A 85 -8.59 7.02 -14.44
N ALA A 86 -9.39 7.62 -15.34
CA ALA A 86 -10.25 6.88 -16.24
C ALA A 86 -9.38 6.41 -17.43
N ALA A 87 -8.64 5.32 -17.20
CA ALA A 87 -8.02 4.52 -18.25
C ALA A 87 -8.01 3.04 -17.85
#